data_AF-A0A9X5CML0-F1
#
_entry.id   AF-A0A9X5CML0-F1
#
_cell.length_a   1.000
_cell.length_b   1.000
_cell.length_c   1.000
_cell.angle_alpha   90.00
_cell.angle_beta   90.00
_cell.angle_gamma   90.00
#
_symmetry.space_group_name_H-M   'P 1'
#
loop_
_entity.id
_entity.type
_entity.pdbx_description
1 polymer ?
#
loop_
_entity_poly.entity_id
_entity_poly.type
_entity_poly.pdbx_seq_one_letter_code
_entity_poly.pdbx_strand_id
1 'polypeptide(L)'
;REDASYLPSRPGEYVSPRDLAAQGSQPWQNGGGPSYDPFAGRRTGPDRGSRAVVLAAADPANAYGAALGWPEPPEGASHKPGRKAGSLVVLVDGELTLYMERGGKTVLAWPADPGADPADDPRLPVAAEALATAARAGSLGTVTVERVNGTPALTSPLGALLESAGFVATPRGLRLRA
;
A
#
# COMPACT_ATOMS: atom_id res chain seq x y z
N ARG A 1 10.52 48.44 -39.15
CA ARG A 1 11.47 49.42 -38.59
C ARG A 1 10.84 49.90 -37.31
N GLU A 2 11.54 49.72 -36.19
CA GLU A 2 11.18 50.07 -34.81
C GLU A 2 10.58 51.49 -34.69
N ASP A 3 9.86 51.89 -33.64
CA ASP A 3 10.27 51.87 -32.23
C ASP A 3 9.10 52.23 -31.28
N ALA A 4 9.33 52.07 -29.98
CA ALA A 4 8.41 52.12 -28.87
C ALA A 4 8.11 53.53 -28.31
N SER A 5 7.10 53.56 -27.43
CA SER A 5 6.95 54.40 -26.22
C SER A 5 6.08 55.67 -26.31
N TYR A 6 4.96 55.67 -25.57
CA TYR A 6 4.68 56.72 -24.58
C TYR A 6 3.60 56.27 -23.57
N LEU A 7 3.95 56.20 -22.29
CA LEU A 7 3.00 56.20 -21.16
C LEU A 7 2.47 57.63 -20.94
N PRO A 8 1.38 57.82 -20.20
CA PRO A 8 1.62 58.30 -18.84
C PRO A 8 0.65 57.75 -17.78
N SER A 9 1.16 57.53 -16.58
CA SER A 9 0.38 57.53 -15.33
C SER A 9 0.97 58.57 -14.40
N ARG A 10 0.12 59.43 -13.81
CA ARG A 10 0.32 60.23 -12.56
C ARG A 10 -1.04 60.87 -12.15
N PRO A 11 -1.26 61.29 -10.89
CA PRO A 11 -1.69 60.40 -9.80
C PRO A 11 -2.81 61.00 -8.90
N GLY A 12 -3.45 60.17 -8.07
CA GLY A 12 -3.83 60.61 -6.71
C GLY A 12 -5.25 61.08 -6.44
N GLU A 13 -6.20 60.14 -6.37
CA GLU A 13 -7.19 60.19 -5.28
C GLU A 13 -7.52 58.77 -4.81
N TYR A 14 -7.17 58.51 -3.55
CA TYR A 14 -7.30 57.25 -2.86
C TYR A 14 -8.46 57.40 -1.87
N VAL A 15 -9.51 56.60 -2.00
CA VAL A 15 -10.58 56.50 -0.99
C VAL A 15 -10.46 55.14 -0.32
N SER A 16 -10.13 55.17 0.97
CA SER A 16 -9.88 53.97 1.78
C SER A 16 -11.13 53.52 2.56
N PRO A 17 -11.28 52.21 2.85
CA PRO A 17 -12.55 51.58 3.24
C PRO A 17 -12.90 51.60 4.74
N ARG A 18 -12.75 52.71 5.47
CA ARG A 18 -12.82 52.69 6.96
C ARG A 18 -13.82 53.58 7.70
N ASP A 19 -14.64 54.40 7.06
CA ASP A 19 -15.47 55.39 7.79
C ASP A 19 -16.97 55.08 7.92
N LEU A 20 -17.40 53.83 7.71
CA LEU A 20 -18.77 53.41 8.07
C LEU A 20 -18.73 52.17 8.96
N ALA A 21 -18.40 52.38 10.22
CA ALA A 21 -18.69 51.43 11.29
C ALA A 21 -19.47 52.13 12.41
N ALA A 22 -20.75 51.79 12.54
CA ALA A 22 -21.46 51.76 13.82
C ALA A 22 -22.76 50.94 13.65
N GLN A 23 -22.71 49.67 14.08
CA GLN A 23 -23.47 49.15 15.22
C GLN A 23 -24.89 48.68 14.89
N GLY A 24 -24.98 47.40 14.56
CA GLY A 24 -26.21 46.60 14.56
C GLY A 24 -25.86 45.14 14.77
N SER A 25 -25.90 44.68 16.02
CA SER A 25 -25.62 43.30 16.42
C SER A 25 -26.76 42.34 16.02
N GLN A 26 -26.35 41.29 15.30
CA GLN A 26 -26.90 39.96 14.96
C GLN A 26 -28.01 39.35 15.87
N PRO A 27 -28.85 38.36 15.42
CA PRO A 27 -28.40 37.17 14.67
C PRO A 27 -29.33 36.54 13.62
N TRP A 28 -28.70 36.07 12.54
CA TRP A 28 -29.27 35.12 11.58
C TRP A 28 -29.07 33.71 12.14
N GLN A 29 -30.12 33.15 12.74
CA GLN A 29 -30.16 31.76 13.13
C GLN A 29 -30.70 30.89 11.99
N ASN A 30 -29.91 29.87 11.66
CA ASN A 30 -30.28 28.54 11.17
C ASN A 30 -30.83 28.37 9.74
N GLY A 31 -29.95 27.86 8.88
CA GLY A 31 -30.28 27.19 7.62
C GLY A 31 -29.05 26.48 7.07
N GLY A 32 -28.57 25.46 7.79
CA GLY A 32 -27.43 24.64 7.38
C GLY A 32 -27.70 23.94 6.06
N GLY A 33 -27.14 24.46 4.97
CA GLY A 33 -27.02 23.73 3.72
C GLY A 33 -26.04 22.56 3.91
N PRO A 34 -26.30 21.38 3.33
CA PRO A 34 -25.40 20.24 3.49
C PRO A 34 -24.02 20.61 2.93
N SER A 35 -23.01 20.57 3.80
CA SER A 35 -21.61 20.62 3.43
C SER A 35 -21.34 19.50 2.42
N TYR A 36 -21.15 19.85 1.15
CA TYR A 36 -20.53 18.96 0.17
C TYR A 36 -19.08 18.75 0.62
N ASP A 37 -18.83 17.64 1.32
CA ASP A 37 -17.49 17.11 1.46
C ASP A 37 -17.31 16.01 0.39
N PRO A 38 -16.55 16.26 -0.70
CA PRO A 38 -16.30 15.27 -1.75
C PRO A 38 -15.58 14.02 -1.27
N PHE A 39 -15.04 14.03 -0.05
CA PHE A 39 -14.26 12.95 0.52
C PHE A 39 -14.98 12.26 1.70
N ALA A 40 -16.11 12.76 2.16
CA ALA A 40 -16.89 12.17 3.26
C ALA A 40 -17.40 10.76 2.94
N GLY A 41 -17.61 10.44 1.66
CA GLY A 41 -18.10 9.12 1.22
C GLY A 41 -17.09 7.98 1.27
N ARG A 42 -15.80 8.23 1.58
CA ARG A 42 -14.76 7.19 1.48
C ARG A 42 -14.41 6.48 2.79
N ARG A 43 -14.99 6.89 3.93
CA ARG A 43 -14.64 6.36 5.25
C ARG A 43 -15.79 5.69 6.00
N THR A 44 -16.70 5.01 5.31
CA THR A 44 -17.51 3.95 5.95
C THR A 44 -18.00 2.98 4.88
N GLY A 45 -17.23 1.91 4.64
CA GLY A 45 -17.75 0.72 3.98
C GLY A 45 -18.19 -0.29 5.05
N PRO A 46 -19.20 -1.15 4.79
CA PRO A 46 -19.60 -2.18 5.74
C PRO A 46 -18.39 -3.07 6.03
N ASP A 47 -18.27 -3.56 7.27
CA ASP A 47 -17.18 -4.42 7.78
C ASP A 47 -16.45 -5.17 6.66
N ARG A 48 -15.39 -4.55 6.13
CA ARG A 48 -14.67 -5.09 4.98
C ARG A 48 -13.60 -5.97 5.59
N GLY A 49 -13.79 -7.29 5.49
CA GLY A 49 -12.72 -8.24 5.74
C GLY A 49 -11.42 -7.77 5.08
N SER A 50 -10.28 -8.06 5.71
CA SER A 50 -8.97 -7.55 5.32
C SER A 50 -8.73 -7.60 3.81
N ARG A 51 -8.33 -6.48 3.23
CA ARG A 51 -8.15 -6.36 1.78
C ARG A 51 -6.68 -6.51 1.41
N ALA A 52 -6.37 -7.58 0.69
CA ALA A 52 -5.04 -7.77 0.10
C ALA A 52 -4.93 -7.22 -1.33
N VAL A 53 -3.76 -6.67 -1.65
CA VAL A 53 -3.37 -6.25 -3.00
C VAL A 53 -1.97 -6.78 -3.30
N VAL A 54 -1.80 -7.40 -4.47
CA VAL A 54 -0.50 -7.84 -4.99
C VAL A 54 -0.01 -6.84 -6.02
N LEU A 55 1.22 -6.34 -5.85
CA LEU A 55 1.86 -5.41 -6.78
C LEU A 55 3.24 -5.94 -7.18
N ALA A 56 3.70 -5.56 -8.37
CA ALA A 56 5.13 -5.67 -8.64
C ALA A 56 5.89 -4.77 -7.65
N ALA A 57 7.03 -5.24 -7.13
CA ALA A 57 7.80 -4.45 -6.17
C ALA A 57 8.27 -3.10 -6.75
N ALA A 58 8.45 -3.03 -8.07
CA ALA A 58 8.81 -1.82 -8.81
C ALA A 58 7.61 -0.93 -9.21
N ASP A 59 6.36 -1.36 -8.94
CA ASP A 59 5.15 -0.64 -9.33
C ASP A 59 5.09 0.77 -8.69
N PRO A 60 4.70 1.83 -9.42
CA PRO A 60 4.54 3.17 -8.86
C PRO A 60 3.57 3.25 -7.67
N ALA A 61 2.57 2.37 -7.60
CA ALA A 61 1.62 2.30 -6.49
C ALA A 61 2.23 1.71 -5.20
N ASN A 62 3.39 1.06 -5.28
CA ASN A 62 4.11 0.59 -4.09
C ASN A 62 4.85 1.76 -3.42
N ALA A 63 4.41 2.12 -2.20
CA ALA A 63 5.04 3.17 -1.39
C ALA A 63 6.38 2.74 -0.77
N TYR A 64 6.60 1.45 -0.53
CA TYR A 64 7.83 0.92 0.06
C TYR A 64 9.00 1.03 -0.92
N GLY A 65 10.14 1.52 -0.43
CA GLY A 65 11.31 1.85 -1.24
C GLY A 65 11.17 3.14 -2.06
N ALA A 66 10.13 3.93 -1.80
CA ALA A 66 9.96 5.28 -2.32
C ALA A 66 9.64 6.25 -1.18
N ALA A 67 8.38 6.34 -0.78
CA ALA A 67 7.94 7.22 0.30
C ALA A 67 8.12 6.57 1.69
N LEU A 68 8.04 5.23 1.78
CA LEU A 68 8.28 4.46 2.99
C LEU A 68 9.60 3.71 2.88
N GLY A 69 10.35 3.63 3.98
CA GLY A 69 11.47 2.71 4.12
C GLY A 69 10.97 1.27 4.07
N TRP A 70 11.80 0.35 3.56
CA TRP A 70 11.52 -1.07 3.70
C TRP A 70 11.63 -1.49 5.17
N PRO A 71 10.75 -2.37 5.69
CA PRO A 71 10.94 -2.91 7.03
C PRO A 71 12.21 -3.76 7.09
N GLU A 72 12.75 -3.91 8.30
CA GLU A 72 13.89 -4.79 8.51
C GLU A 72 13.50 -6.23 8.10
N PRO A 73 14.33 -6.94 7.33
CA PRO A 73 14.06 -8.32 6.97
C PRO A 73 13.84 -9.19 8.22
N PRO A 74 12.93 -10.18 8.16
CA PRO A 74 12.75 -11.14 9.24
C PRO A 74 14.05 -11.86 9.58
N GLU A 75 14.19 -12.28 10.84
CA GLU A 75 15.38 -13.01 11.29
C GLU A 75 15.67 -14.23 10.40
N GLY A 76 16.95 -14.44 10.08
CA GLY A 76 17.39 -15.54 9.20
C GLY A 76 17.17 -15.29 7.71
N ALA A 77 16.48 -14.22 7.30
CA ALA A 77 16.33 -13.88 5.89
C ALA A 77 17.68 -13.51 5.26
N SER A 78 18.10 -14.27 4.24
CA SER A 78 19.30 -13.94 3.44
C SER A 78 19.06 -12.82 2.44
N HIS A 79 17.81 -12.45 2.21
CA HIS A 79 17.39 -11.53 1.17
C HIS A 79 16.75 -10.29 1.78
N LYS A 80 17.04 -9.13 1.16
CA LYS A 80 16.43 -7.85 1.53
C LYS A 80 15.38 -7.45 0.50
N PRO A 81 14.20 -6.95 0.93
CA PRO A 81 13.19 -6.45 0.01
C PRO A 81 13.72 -5.22 -0.74
N GLY A 82 13.18 -4.99 -1.93
CA GLY A 82 13.60 -3.88 -2.78
C GLY A 82 12.77 -3.77 -4.05
N ARG A 83 12.80 -2.59 -4.69
CA ARG A 83 12.11 -2.32 -5.97
C ARG A 83 12.83 -3.00 -7.13
N LYS A 84 12.73 -4.32 -7.22
CA LYS A 84 13.37 -5.15 -8.25
C LYS A 84 12.33 -5.68 -9.24
N ALA A 85 12.64 -5.64 -10.53
CA ALA A 85 11.79 -6.23 -11.56
C ALA A 85 11.61 -7.74 -11.32
N GLY A 86 10.38 -8.22 -11.45
CA GLY A 86 10.01 -9.62 -11.21
C GLY A 86 9.84 -10.01 -9.74
N SER A 87 10.07 -9.11 -8.79
CA SER A 87 9.67 -9.30 -7.39
C SER A 87 8.25 -8.78 -7.17
N LEU A 88 7.58 -9.27 -6.14
CA LEU A 88 6.23 -8.86 -5.76
C LEU A 88 6.17 -8.42 -4.31
N VAL A 89 5.20 -7.57 -4.01
CA VAL A 89 4.76 -7.24 -2.65
C VAL A 89 3.29 -7.59 -2.50
N VAL A 90 2.90 -8.05 -1.31
CA VAL A 90 1.52 -8.20 -0.91
C VAL A 90 1.27 -7.28 0.26
N LEU A 91 0.34 -6.36 0.07
CA LEU A 91 -0.11 -5.41 1.08
C LEU A 91 -1.47 -5.85 1.59
N VAL A 92 -1.64 -5.94 2.90
CA VAL A 92 -2.94 -6.18 3.55
C VAL A 92 -3.33 -4.91 4.29
N ASP A 93 -4.45 -4.31 3.89
CA ASP A 93 -4.94 -3.03 4.41
C ASP A 93 -3.90 -1.90 4.34
N GLY A 94 -2.98 -2.00 3.37
CA GLY A 94 -1.90 -1.04 3.12
C GLY A 94 -0.55 -1.42 3.73
N GLU A 95 -0.50 -2.40 4.63
CA GLU A 95 0.72 -2.82 5.32
C GLU A 95 1.45 -3.95 4.60
N LEU A 96 2.77 -3.84 4.44
CA LEU A 96 3.59 -4.89 3.84
C LEU A 96 3.50 -6.17 4.66
N THR A 97 2.92 -7.20 4.05
CA THR A 97 2.71 -8.50 4.71
C THR A 97 3.59 -9.57 4.10
N LEU A 98 3.71 -9.61 2.77
CA LEU A 98 4.63 -10.52 2.07
C LEU A 98 5.48 -9.79 1.03
N TYR A 99 6.70 -10.26 0.81
CA TYR A 99 7.53 -9.92 -0.34
C TYR A 99 8.02 -11.21 -0.98
N MET A 100 7.83 -11.36 -2.28
CA MET A 100 8.34 -12.48 -3.05
C MET A 100 9.50 -12.01 -3.92
N GLU A 101 10.63 -12.71 -3.83
CA GLU A 101 11.76 -12.44 -4.70
C GLU A 101 11.50 -12.83 -6.15
N ARG A 102 12.29 -12.24 -7.05
CA ARG A 102 12.33 -12.65 -8.45
C ARG A 102 12.48 -14.16 -8.60
N GLY A 103 11.59 -14.77 -9.36
CA GLY A 103 11.55 -16.21 -9.61
C GLY A 103 10.85 -17.02 -8.51
N GLY A 104 10.38 -16.36 -7.45
CA GLY A 104 9.46 -16.95 -6.47
C GLY A 104 10.06 -17.97 -5.50
N LYS A 105 11.39 -18.11 -5.47
CA LYS A 105 12.09 -19.08 -4.60
C LYS A 105 12.06 -18.72 -3.12
N THR A 106 12.09 -17.42 -2.83
CA THR A 106 12.12 -16.93 -1.45
C THR A 106 10.93 -16.01 -1.23
N VAL A 107 10.23 -16.24 -0.12
CA VAL A 107 9.20 -15.34 0.39
C VAL A 107 9.68 -14.78 1.74
N LEU A 108 9.53 -13.48 1.92
CA LEU A 108 9.64 -12.81 3.20
C LEU A 108 8.24 -12.48 3.70
N ALA A 109 8.00 -12.66 4.99
CA ALA A 109 6.73 -12.40 5.63
C ALA A 109 6.94 -11.62 6.92
N TRP A 110 6.11 -10.61 7.16
CA TRP A 110 6.14 -9.75 8.34
C TRP A 110 4.83 -9.88 9.13
N PRO A 111 4.78 -10.78 10.13
CA PRO A 111 3.72 -10.78 11.13
C PRO A 111 3.63 -9.43 11.83
N ALA A 112 2.43 -9.06 12.32
CA ALA A 112 2.16 -7.76 12.92
C ALA A 112 2.91 -7.62 14.25
N ASP A 113 2.95 -8.72 14.99
CA ASP A 113 3.74 -8.89 16.20
C ASP A 113 4.83 -9.94 15.93
N PRO A 114 6.11 -9.53 15.82
CA PRO A 114 7.23 -10.45 15.60
C PRO A 114 7.44 -11.47 16.73
N GLY A 115 6.90 -11.22 17.93
CA GLY A 115 7.02 -12.11 19.09
C GLY A 115 5.86 -13.11 19.25
N ALA A 116 4.77 -12.91 18.50
CA ALA A 116 3.61 -13.81 18.50
C ALA A 116 3.78 -14.97 17.52
N ASP A 117 2.96 -16.01 17.65
CA ASP A 117 2.89 -17.07 16.64
C ASP A 117 2.38 -16.45 15.32
N PRO A 118 3.10 -16.60 14.20
CA PRO A 118 2.63 -16.13 12.91
C PRO A 118 1.26 -16.69 12.49
N ALA A 119 0.86 -17.86 13.02
CA ALA A 119 -0.47 -18.40 12.77
C ALA A 119 -1.61 -17.54 13.34
N ASP A 120 -1.32 -16.71 14.35
CA ASP A 120 -2.31 -15.84 15.01
C ASP A 120 -2.54 -14.53 14.26
N ASP A 121 -1.71 -14.20 13.26
CA ASP A 121 -1.88 -12.99 12.46
C ASP A 121 -2.88 -13.22 11.30
N PRO A 122 -4.09 -12.63 11.36
CA PRO A 122 -5.12 -12.85 10.34
C PRO A 122 -4.74 -12.30 8.96
N ARG A 123 -3.71 -11.44 8.86
CA ARG A 123 -3.26 -10.88 7.58
C ARG A 123 -2.49 -11.89 6.75
N LEU A 124 -1.78 -12.83 7.38
CA LEU A 124 -0.91 -13.77 6.67
C LEU A 124 -1.67 -14.76 5.77
N PRO A 125 -2.79 -15.39 6.22
CA PRO A 125 -3.63 -16.21 5.33
C PRO A 125 -4.16 -15.42 4.13
N VAL A 126 -4.66 -14.20 4.37
CA VAL A 126 -5.22 -13.33 3.33
C VAL A 126 -4.15 -12.94 2.31
N ALA A 127 -2.93 -12.64 2.76
CA ALA A 127 -1.82 -12.33 1.89
C ALA A 127 -1.36 -13.55 1.06
N ALA A 128 -1.30 -14.74 1.66
CA ALA A 128 -0.95 -15.97 0.97
C ALA A 128 -1.96 -16.33 -0.11
N GLU A 129 -3.26 -16.18 0.17
CA GLU A 129 -4.34 -16.41 -0.80
C GLU A 129 -4.28 -15.41 -1.97
N ALA A 130 -4.04 -14.13 -1.68
CA ALA A 130 -3.90 -13.11 -2.72
C ALA A 130 -2.70 -13.38 -3.63
N LEU A 131 -1.56 -13.77 -3.05
CA LEU A 131 -0.38 -14.17 -3.79
C LEU A 131 -0.66 -15.38 -4.69
N ALA A 132 -1.34 -16.41 -4.14
CA ALA A 132 -1.68 -17.60 -4.90
C ALA A 132 -2.63 -17.30 -6.05
N THR A 133 -3.62 -16.44 -5.82
CA THR A 133 -4.58 -16.00 -6.83
C THR A 133 -3.90 -15.21 -7.94
N ALA A 134 -2.99 -14.29 -7.60
CA ALA A 134 -2.21 -13.54 -8.59
C ALA A 134 -1.32 -14.47 -9.44
N ALA A 135 -0.66 -15.45 -8.82
CA ALA A 135 0.16 -16.41 -9.53
C ALA A 135 -0.67 -17.29 -10.48
N ARG A 136 -1.85 -17.76 -10.05
CA ARG A 136 -2.78 -18.52 -10.90
C ARG A 136 -3.37 -17.72 -12.05
N ALA A 137 -3.56 -16.41 -11.88
CA ALA A 137 -4.01 -15.52 -12.95
C ALA A 137 -2.97 -15.35 -14.10
N GLY A 138 -1.82 -16.02 -14.01
CA GLY A 138 -0.86 -16.15 -15.12
C GLY A 138 0.24 -15.10 -15.12
N SER A 139 0.33 -14.23 -14.11
CA SER A 139 1.37 -13.18 -14.07
C SER A 139 2.77 -13.72 -13.73
N LEU A 140 2.87 -14.94 -13.18
CA LEU A 140 4.13 -15.51 -12.66
C LEU A 140 4.49 -16.88 -13.22
N GLY A 141 3.58 -17.56 -13.92
CA GLY A 141 3.77 -18.94 -14.34
C GLY A 141 3.86 -19.90 -13.16
N THR A 142 4.66 -20.97 -13.28
CA THR A 142 4.90 -21.91 -12.17
C THR A 142 5.86 -21.29 -11.16
N VAL A 143 5.45 -21.21 -9.89
CA VAL A 143 6.24 -20.70 -8.77
C VAL A 143 6.60 -21.85 -7.84
N THR A 144 7.85 -21.93 -7.37
CA THR A 144 8.26 -22.86 -6.32
C THR A 144 8.98 -22.10 -5.21
N VAL A 145 8.34 -21.99 -4.06
CA VAL A 145 8.89 -21.39 -2.84
C VAL A 145 9.75 -22.43 -2.14
N GLU A 146 11.05 -22.18 -2.10
CA GLU A 146 12.05 -23.02 -1.44
C GLU A 146 12.26 -22.57 0.02
N ARG A 147 12.14 -21.27 0.32
CA ARG A 147 12.35 -20.70 1.66
C ARG A 147 11.34 -19.63 2.02
N VAL A 148 10.98 -19.58 3.30
CA VAL A 148 10.20 -18.50 3.92
C VAL A 148 10.96 -17.98 5.14
N ASN A 149 11.28 -16.68 5.15
CA ASN A 149 12.07 -16.03 6.21
C ASN A 149 13.39 -16.78 6.49
N GLY A 150 14.07 -17.26 5.45
CA GLY A 150 15.34 -18.00 5.59
C GLY A 150 15.20 -19.47 6.00
N THR A 151 14.03 -19.91 6.47
CA THR A 151 13.73 -21.31 6.80
C THR A 151 13.24 -22.08 5.56
N PRO A 152 13.62 -23.36 5.35
CA PRO A 152 13.05 -24.17 4.27
C PRO A 152 11.51 -24.18 4.32
N ALA A 153 10.86 -23.97 3.17
CA ALA A 153 9.42 -23.75 3.11
C ALA A 153 8.60 -24.93 3.67
N LEU A 154 9.07 -26.16 3.45
CA LEU A 154 8.42 -27.40 3.93
C LEU A 154 8.45 -27.55 5.45
N THR A 155 9.35 -26.85 6.15
CA THR A 155 9.49 -26.92 7.62
C THR A 155 9.26 -25.58 8.29
N SER A 156 8.83 -24.57 7.52
CA SER A 156 8.53 -23.25 8.05
C SER A 156 7.15 -23.26 8.72
N PRO A 157 6.97 -22.58 9.87
CA PRO A 157 5.65 -22.34 10.44
C PRO A 157 4.68 -21.68 9.45
N LEU A 158 5.21 -20.83 8.57
CA LEU A 158 4.47 -20.15 7.51
C LEU A 158 4.19 -21.04 6.29
N GLY A 159 4.80 -22.23 6.21
CA GLY A 159 4.60 -23.18 5.13
C GLY A 159 3.14 -23.65 5.04
N ALA A 160 2.51 -23.93 6.19
CA ALA A 160 1.12 -24.36 6.27
C ALA A 160 0.14 -23.30 5.71
N LEU A 161 0.45 -22.02 5.84
CA LEU A 161 -0.35 -20.92 5.26
C LEU A 161 -0.24 -20.87 3.73
N LEU A 162 0.94 -21.16 3.18
CA LEU A 162 1.09 -21.26 1.73
C LEU A 162 0.38 -22.52 1.20
N GLU A 163 0.46 -23.64 1.93
CA GLU A 163 -0.27 -24.85 1.56
C GLU A 163 -1.78 -24.65 1.55
N SER A 164 -2.34 -23.98 2.57
CA SER A 164 -3.78 -23.66 2.62
C SER A 164 -4.22 -22.72 1.48
N ALA A 165 -3.32 -21.86 0.99
CA ALA A 165 -3.55 -21.02 -0.19
C ALA A 165 -3.47 -21.80 -1.54
N GLY A 166 -3.11 -23.08 -1.50
CA GLY A 166 -3.08 -23.99 -2.64
C GLY A 166 -1.68 -24.26 -3.20
N PHE A 167 -0.61 -23.93 -2.48
CA PHE A 167 0.72 -24.43 -2.81
C PHE A 167 0.81 -25.92 -2.44
N VAL A 168 1.52 -26.70 -3.25
CA VAL A 168 1.65 -28.14 -3.07
C VAL A 168 3.10 -28.49 -2.76
N ALA A 169 3.33 -29.29 -1.71
CA ALA A 169 4.64 -29.78 -1.36
C ALA A 169 5.29 -30.60 -2.49
N THR A 170 6.56 -30.34 -2.73
CA THR A 170 7.44 -31.08 -3.64
C THR A 170 8.79 -31.25 -2.96
N PRO A 171 9.66 -32.18 -3.42
CA PRO A 171 11.00 -32.33 -2.86
C PRO A 171 11.85 -31.05 -2.87
N ARG A 172 11.54 -30.09 -3.77
CA ARG A 172 12.25 -28.81 -3.85
C ARG A 172 11.63 -27.69 -2.99
N GLY A 173 10.40 -27.85 -2.52
CA GLY A 173 9.66 -26.79 -1.82
C GLY A 173 8.18 -26.78 -2.15
N LEU A 174 7.51 -25.67 -1.82
CA LEU A 174 6.09 -25.47 -2.03
C LEU A 174 5.84 -24.89 -3.41
N ARG A 175 5.20 -25.66 -4.29
CA ARG A 175 4.96 -25.29 -5.68
C ARG A 175 3.51 -24.88 -5.91
N LEU A 176 3.32 -23.74 -6.56
CA LEU A 176 2.05 -23.33 -7.11
C LEU A 176 2.11 -23.38 -8.64
N ARG A 177 1.10 -23.98 -9.25
CA ARG A 177 0.92 -24.03 -10.71
C ARG A 177 -0.20 -23.07 -11.09
N ALA A 178 0.06 -22.28 -12.13
CA ALA A 178 -0.95 -21.48 -12.81
C ALA A 178 -1.79 -22.36 -13.74
#